data_AF-A0A836S4P0-F1
#
_entry.id   AF-A0A836S4P0-F1
#
_cell.length_a   1.000
_cell.length_b   1.000
_cell.length_c   1.000
_cell.angle_alpha   90.00
_cell.angle_beta   90.00
_cell.angle_gamma   90.00
#
_symmetry.space_group_name_H-M   'P 1'
#
loop_
_entity.id
_entity.type
_entity.pdbx_description
1 polymer ?
#
loop_
_entity_poly.entity_id
_entity_poly.type
_entity_poly.pdbx_seq_one_letter_code
_entity_poly.pdbx_strand_id
1 'polypeptide(L)'
;MSNKIATLLEQLIRSAKARGLSQGELAKRAGVSAVGLSKAKHRGDIRASTLERLAEQVDLELALVPRRSRERAAEAIKTGAFFRPRDAGDETDGA
;
A
#
# COMPACT_ATOMS: atom_id res chain seq x y z
N MET A 1 3.38 9.51 18.69
CA MET A 1 3.53 8.12 18.19
C MET A 1 2.99 8.05 16.77
N SER A 2 3.82 7.68 15.79
CA SER A 2 3.33 7.43 14.43
C SER A 2 2.60 6.09 14.40
N ASN A 3 1.28 6.11 14.32
CA ASN A 3 0.49 4.88 14.22
C ASN A 3 0.28 4.53 12.74
N LYS A 4 1.17 3.68 12.21
CA LYS A 4 1.16 3.25 10.80
C LYS A 4 -0.17 2.63 10.38
N ILE A 5 -0.83 1.89 11.28
CA ILE A 5 -2.12 1.25 11.02
C ILE A 5 -3.21 2.30 10.84
N ALA A 6 -3.26 3.33 11.68
CA ALA A 6 -4.21 4.43 11.50
C ALA A 6 -4.04 5.11 10.14
N THR A 7 -2.79 5.33 9.70
CA THR A 7 -2.50 5.88 8.36
C THR A 7 -3.00 4.98 7.23
N LEU A 8 -2.79 3.66 7.34
CA LEU A 8 -3.29 2.70 6.35
C LEU A 8 -4.83 2.70 6.30
N LEU A 9 -5.49 2.74 7.46
CA LEU A 9 -6.96 2.83 7.53
C LEU A 9 -7.49 4.11 6.88
N GLU A 10 -6.81 5.24 7.07
CA GLU A 10 -7.15 6.47 6.36
C GLU A 10 -6.93 6.38 4.85
N GLN A 11 -5.84 5.74 4.41
CA GLN A 11 -5.59 5.51 2.98
C GLN A 11 -6.73 4.68 2.37
N LEU A 12 -7.14 3.59 3.02
CA LEU A 12 -8.26 2.78 2.59
C LEU A 12 -9.57 3.58 2.50
N ILE A 13 -9.86 4.41 3.51
CA ILE A 13 -11.06 5.26 3.50
C ILE A 13 -11.01 6.30 2.36
N ARG A 14 -9.84 6.89 2.09
CA ARG A 14 -9.66 7.83 0.97
C ARG A 14 -9.84 7.12 -0.37
N SER A 15 -9.26 5.93 -0.55
CA SER A 15 -9.42 5.12 -1.77
C SER A 15 -10.88 4.71 -1.98
N ALA A 16 -11.58 4.33 -0.91
CA ALA A 16 -13.01 4.04 -0.98
C ALA A 16 -13.83 5.26 -1.43
N LYS A 17 -13.57 6.43 -0.84
CA LYS A 17 -14.25 7.68 -1.23
C LYS A 17 -14.01 8.05 -2.69
N ALA A 18 -12.79 7.89 -3.19
CA ALA A 18 -12.46 8.13 -4.60
C ALA A 18 -13.24 7.21 -5.56
N ARG A 19 -13.72 6.06 -5.06
CA ARG A 19 -14.55 5.08 -5.78
C ARG A 19 -16.05 5.22 -5.49
N GLY A 20 -16.48 6.30 -4.84
CA GLY A 20 -17.88 6.53 -4.50
C GLY A 20 -18.41 5.70 -3.33
N LEU A 21 -17.53 5.07 -2.54
CA LEU A 21 -17.91 4.30 -1.35
C LEU A 21 -17.73 5.15 -0.09
N SER A 22 -18.77 5.23 0.73
CA SER A 22 -18.67 5.79 2.07
C SER A 22 -17.88 4.85 3.00
N GLN A 23 -17.38 5.40 4.12
CA GLN A 23 -16.72 4.60 5.16
C GLN A 23 -17.65 3.51 5.72
N GLY A 24 -18.95 3.79 5.82
CA GLY A 24 -19.94 2.82 6.30
C GLY A 24 -20.16 1.67 5.31
N GLU A 25 -20.22 1.96 4.02
CA GLU A 25 -20.32 0.94 2.97
C GLU A 25 -19.07 0.09 2.87
N LEU A 26 -17.88 0.71 2.94
CA LEU A 26 -16.61 -0.01 3.01
C LEU A 26 -16.60 -0.99 4.19
N ALA A 27 -16.97 -0.51 5.38
CA ALA A 27 -17.03 -1.35 6.58
C ALA A 27 -18.00 -2.52 6.39
N LYS A 28 -19.21 -2.24 5.90
CA LYS A 28 -20.25 -3.24 5.64
C LYS A 28 -19.76 -4.31 4.66
N ARG A 29 -19.15 -3.90 3.54
CA ARG A 29 -18.61 -4.82 2.52
C ARG A 29 -17.46 -5.68 3.05
N ALA A 30 -16.63 -5.13 3.94
CA ALA A 30 -15.55 -5.88 4.61
C ALA A 30 -16.00 -6.71 5.82
N GLY A 31 -17.32 -6.78 6.10
CA GLY A 31 -17.87 -7.57 7.20
C GLY A 31 -17.58 -6.98 8.60
N VAL A 32 -17.40 -5.67 8.71
CA VAL A 32 -17.18 -4.97 9.98
C VAL A 32 -18.17 -3.83 10.21
N SER A 33 -18.41 -3.47 11.47
CA SER A 33 -19.28 -2.34 11.78
C SER A 33 -18.57 -1.01 11.52
N ALA A 34 -19.34 0.02 11.12
CA ALA A 34 -18.81 1.37 10.93
C ALA A 34 -18.19 1.95 12.22
N VAL A 35 -18.80 1.65 13.37
CA VAL A 35 -18.26 1.99 14.70
C VAL A 35 -16.96 1.25 14.97
N GLY A 36 -16.89 -0.03 14.64
CA GLY A 36 -15.67 -0.84 14.76
C GLY A 36 -14.53 -0.28 13.92
N LEU A 37 -14.79 0.10 12.68
CA LEU A 37 -13.80 0.75 11.81
C LEU A 37 -13.35 2.12 12.35
N SER A 38 -14.30 2.92 12.88
CA SER A 38 -13.97 4.21 13.50
C SER A 38 -13.06 4.05 14.73
N LYS A 39 -13.40 3.10 15.61
CA LYS A 39 -12.58 2.76 16.79
C LYS A 39 -11.21 2.21 16.40
N ALA A 40 -11.14 1.35 15.38
CA ALA A 40 -9.88 0.83 14.86
C ALA A 40 -8.98 1.94 14.32
N LYS A 41 -9.55 2.96 13.65
CA LYS A 41 -8.82 4.15 13.19
C LYS A 41 -8.25 4.96 14.36
N HIS A 42 -9.05 5.19 15.40
CA HIS A 42 -8.63 5.98 16.57
C HIS A 42 -7.60 5.23 17.43
N ARG A 43 -7.81 3.94 17.68
CA ARG A 43 -6.85 3.08 18.41
C ARG A 43 -5.60 2.81 17.57
N GLY A 44 -5.77 2.82 16.25
CA GLY A 44 -4.80 2.43 15.24
C GLY A 44 -4.34 0.99 15.44
N ASP A 45 -5.31 0.10 15.55
CA ASP A 45 -5.11 -1.34 15.68
C ASP A 45 -6.33 -2.08 15.11
N ILE A 46 -6.06 -3.17 14.39
CA ILE A 46 -7.06 -3.99 13.69
C ILE A 46 -6.46 -5.36 13.37
N ARG A 47 -7.30 -6.39 13.25
CA ARG A 47 -6.85 -7.69 12.74
C ARG A 47 -6.37 -7.54 11.29
N ALA A 48 -5.23 -8.16 10.97
CA ALA A 48 -4.67 -8.16 9.61
C ALA A 48 -5.68 -8.68 8.56
N SER A 49 -6.41 -9.75 8.87
CA SER A 49 -7.47 -10.28 7.99
C SER A 49 -8.62 -9.30 7.72
N THR A 50 -8.91 -8.41 8.67
CA THR A 50 -9.88 -7.32 8.42
C THR A 50 -9.26 -6.22 7.56
N LEU A 51 -7.99 -5.89 7.77
CA LEU A 51 -7.28 -4.91 6.95
C LEU A 51 -7.20 -5.36 5.49
N GLU A 52 -6.91 -6.64 5.26
CA GLU A 52 -6.90 -7.30 3.95
C GLU A 52 -8.27 -7.22 3.27
N ARG A 53 -9.35 -7.66 3.95
CA ARG A 53 -10.72 -7.54 3.41
C ARG A 53 -11.12 -6.12 3.06
N LEU A 54 -10.70 -5.12 3.85
CA LEU A 54 -10.94 -3.71 3.53
C LEU A 54 -10.19 -3.28 2.27
N ALA A 55 -8.96 -3.75 2.08
CA ALA A 55 -8.13 -3.47 0.91
C ALA A 55 -8.75 -4.06 -0.37
N GLU A 56 -9.24 -5.30 -0.31
CA GLU A 56 -9.92 -5.97 -1.43
C GLU A 56 -11.13 -5.15 -1.94
N GLN A 57 -11.91 -4.52 -1.06
CA GLN A 57 -13.06 -3.70 -1.47
C GLN A 57 -12.67 -2.47 -2.28
N VAL A 58 -11.42 -2.03 -2.17
CA VAL A 58 -10.87 -0.88 -2.89
C VAL A 58 -9.78 -1.29 -3.87
N ASP A 59 -9.70 -2.58 -4.23
CA ASP A 59 -8.75 -3.14 -5.21
C ASP A 59 -7.29 -2.81 -4.85
N LEU A 60 -6.99 -2.99 -3.57
CA LEU A 60 -5.65 -2.89 -3.01
C LEU A 60 -5.28 -4.22 -2.36
N GLU A 61 -3.98 -4.51 -2.31
CA GLU A 61 -3.44 -5.72 -1.71
C GLU A 61 -2.55 -5.37 -0.50
N LEU A 62 -2.60 -6.21 0.54
CA LEU A 62 -1.69 -6.12 1.68
C LEU A 62 -0.38 -6.87 1.38
N ALA A 63 0.69 -6.13 1.09
CA ALA A 63 1.99 -6.71 0.81
C ALA A 63 3.06 -6.30 1.85
N LEU A 64 3.90 -7.25 2.25
CA LEU A 64 5.13 -6.97 2.98
C LEU A 64 6.29 -6.84 1.99
N VAL A 65 6.90 -5.67 1.94
CA VAL A 65 8.00 -5.37 1.01
C VAL A 65 9.30 -5.08 1.78
N PRO A 66 10.48 -5.44 1.23
CA PRO A 66 11.75 -5.12 1.87
C PRO A 66 11.88 -3.61 2.10
N ARG A 67 12.21 -3.18 3.33
CA ARG A 67 12.31 -1.75 3.66
C ARG A 67 13.33 -1.00 2.79
N ARG A 68 14.47 -1.64 2.50
CA ARG A 68 15.55 -1.09 1.66
C ARG A 68 15.22 -1.01 0.17
N SER A 69 14.14 -1.64 -0.28
CA SER A 69 13.73 -1.58 -1.70
C SER A 69 13.36 -0.15 -2.12
N ARG A 70 12.74 0.63 -1.23
CA ARG A 70 12.38 2.03 -1.50
C ARG A 70 13.60 2.93 -1.62
N GLU A 71 14.59 2.75 -0.76
CA GLU A 71 15.85 3.51 -0.79
C GLU A 71 16.63 3.18 -2.06
N ARG A 72 16.77 1.90 -2.41
CA ARG A 72 17.42 1.49 -3.67
C ARG A 72 16.67 2.00 -4.90
N ALA A 73 15.35 1.93 -4.91
CA ALA A 73 14.56 2.47 -6.03
C ALA A 73 14.75 3.98 -6.16
N ALA A 74 14.70 4.72 -5.04
CA ALA A 74 14.95 6.16 -5.05
C ALA A 74 16.37 6.50 -5.53
N GLU A 75 17.38 5.73 -5.11
CA GLU A 75 18.77 5.92 -5.54
C GLU A 75 18.96 5.60 -7.02
N ALA A 76 18.37 4.50 -7.50
CA ALA A 76 18.40 4.13 -8.92
C ALA A 76 17.71 5.17 -9.81
N ILE A 77 16.63 5.80 -9.34
CA ILE A 77 15.97 6.90 -10.04
C ILE A 77 16.89 8.13 -10.09
N LYS A 78 17.50 8.53 -8.97
CA LYS A 78 18.42 9.69 -8.92
C LYS A 78 19.65 9.52 -9.81
N THR A 79 20.20 8.31 -9.85
CA THR A 79 21.42 7.99 -10.62
C THR A 79 21.13 7.66 -12.09
N GLY A 80 19.85 7.65 -12.51
CA GLY A 80 19.44 7.25 -13.85
C GLY A 80 19.60 5.76 -14.16
N ALA A 81 20.08 4.96 -13.20
CA ALA A 81 20.28 3.52 -13.35
C ALA A 81 18.96 2.73 -13.46
N PHE A 82 17.83 3.31 -13.02
CA PHE A 82 16.53 2.65 -13.08
C PHE A 82 16.02 2.42 -14.51
N PHE A 83 16.35 3.33 -15.45
CA PHE A 83 15.92 3.24 -16.84
C PHE A 83 17.01 2.72 -17.78
N ARG A 84 18.16 2.27 -17.25
CA ARG A 84 19.19 1.68 -18.10
C ARG A 84 18.66 0.36 -18.66
N PRO A 85 18.51 0.22 -19.99
CA PRO A 85 18.19 -1.06 -20.58
C PRO A 85 19.29 -2.04 -20.21
N ARG A 86 18.90 -3.27 -19.89
CA ARG A 86 19.78 -4.34 -19.40
C ARG A 86 20.84 -4.77 -20.43
N ASP A 87 20.73 -4.28 -21.66
CA ASP A 87 21.41 -4.82 -22.84
C ASP A 87 22.57 -3.93 -23.37
N ALA A 88 22.96 -2.86 -22.67
CA ALA A 88 24.07 -2.01 -23.10
C ALA A 88 25.45 -2.49 -22.56
N GLY A 89 25.79 -3.78 -22.74
CA GLY A 89 27.06 -4.27 -22.18
C GLY A 89 27.59 -5.67 -22.55
N ASP A 90 27.01 -6.41 -23.50
CA ASP A 90 27.58 -7.70 -23.96
C ASP A 90 28.22 -7.63 -25.37
N GLU A 91 28.62 -6.43 -25.81
CA GLU A 91 29.45 -6.25 -26.99
C GLU A 91 30.70 -5.44 -26.65
N THR A 92 31.70 -6.12 -26.08
CA THR A 92 33.11 -5.77 -26.35
C THR A 92 33.91 -7.05 -26.52
N ASP A 93 34.14 -7.35 -27.80
CA ASP A 93 35.29 -8.00 -28.43
C ASP A 93 35.77 -9.39 -27.98
N GLY A 94 35.49 -10.35 -28.85
CA GLY A 94 36.52 -11.28 -29.28
C GLY A 94 37.44 -10.61 -30.30
N ALA A 95 38.73 -10.56 -29.98
CA ALA A 95 39.87 -10.62 -30.90
C ALA A 95 41.14 -10.92 -30.09
#